data_AF-A0A379SUM4-F1
#
_entry.id   AF-A0A379SUM4-F1
#
_cell.length_a   1.000
_cell.length_b   1.000
_cell.length_c   1.000
_cell.angle_alpha   90.00
_cell.angle_beta   90.00
_cell.angle_gamma   90.00
#
_symmetry.space_group_name_H-M   'P 1'
#
loop_
_entity.id
_entity.type
_entity.pdbx_description
1 polymer ?
#
loop_
_entity_poly.entity_id
_entity_poly.type
_entity_poly.pdbx_seq_one_letter_code
_entity_poly.pdbx_strand_id
1 'polypeptide(L)'
;MKNIAVQMVNFDREQMRRIANNMPEQHDDKPQVEQVAKVINNVFSQLMAAFPATTANRSQAEMNEIRRQWVLAFRENGITTMEQVAAGMRVARRQERPFLPSPGQFVAWCREGSGALGVSVDDIMGEYWRWRKLVFRYPDQ
;
A
#
# COMPACT_ATOMS: atom_id res chain seq x y z
N MET A 1 14.68 22.30 -12.00
CA MET A 1 13.75 21.92 -10.91
C MET A 1 12.41 22.59 -11.19
N LYS A 2 11.41 21.85 -11.69
CA LYS A 2 10.08 22.42 -11.99
C LYS A 2 9.33 22.62 -10.67
N ASN A 3 8.77 23.82 -10.51
CA ASN A 3 8.34 24.39 -9.24
C ASN A 3 6.97 23.79 -8.81
N ILE A 4 6.92 23.07 -7.68
CA ILE A 4 5.76 22.31 -7.20
C ILE A 4 4.51 23.19 -7.05
N ALA A 5 4.69 24.45 -6.66
CA ALA A 5 3.61 25.44 -6.55
C ALA A 5 2.89 25.70 -7.89
N VAL A 6 3.63 25.70 -9.00
CA VAL A 6 3.07 25.92 -10.34
C VAL A 6 2.24 24.72 -10.78
N GLN A 7 2.64 23.50 -10.41
CA GLN A 7 1.87 22.29 -10.71
C GLN A 7 0.56 22.25 -9.93
N MET A 8 0.56 22.67 -8.66
CA MET A 8 -0.63 22.72 -7.81
C MET A 8 -1.66 23.72 -8.32
N VAL A 9 -1.24 24.93 -8.71
CA VAL A 9 -2.13 25.96 -9.27
C VAL A 9 -2.75 25.53 -10.60
N ASN A 10 -1.97 24.86 -11.46
CA ASN A 10 -2.46 24.37 -12.74
C ASN A 10 -3.49 23.23 -12.56
N PHE A 11 -3.26 22.34 -11.59
CA PHE A 11 -4.16 21.24 -11.27
C PHE A 11 -5.51 21.73 -10.74
N ASP A 12 -5.51 22.65 -9.76
CA ASP A 12 -6.75 23.24 -9.23
C ASP A 12 -7.58 23.93 -10.31
N ARG A 13 -6.92 24.62 -11.24
CA ARG A 13 -7.58 25.32 -12.35
C ARG A 13 -8.26 24.35 -13.33
N GLU A 14 -7.67 23.20 -13.58
CA GLU A 14 -8.25 22.16 -14.44
C GLU A 14 -9.40 21.42 -13.76
N GLN A 15 -9.29 21.17 -12.45
CA GLN A 15 -10.38 20.58 -11.65
C GLN A 15 -11.60 21.51 -11.60
N MET A 16 -11.41 22.81 -11.35
CA MET A 16 -12.51 23.79 -11.38
C MET A 16 -13.22 23.87 -12.74
N ARG A 17 -12.47 23.78 -13.85
CA ARG A 17 -13.05 23.78 -15.21
C ARG A 17 -13.96 22.58 -15.46
N ARG A 18 -13.67 21.43 -14.87
CA ARG A 18 -14.47 20.20 -15.02
C ARG A 18 -15.76 20.28 -14.22
N ILE A 19 -15.67 20.79 -12.99
CA ILE A 19 -16.83 21.04 -12.11
C ILE A 19 -17.80 22.03 -12.78
N ALA A 20 -17.27 23.13 -13.35
CA ALA A 20 -18.09 24.12 -14.05
C ALA A 20 -18.82 23.56 -15.29
N ASN A 21 -18.28 22.50 -15.90
CA ASN A 21 -18.83 21.89 -17.11
C ASN A 21 -19.64 20.61 -16.82
N ASN A 22 -19.97 20.30 -15.55
CA ASN A 22 -20.67 19.05 -15.14
C ASN A 22 -20.00 17.78 -15.68
N MET A 23 -18.67 17.79 -15.87
CA MET A 23 -17.91 16.60 -16.27
C MET A 23 -17.55 15.79 -15.01
N PRO A 24 -17.53 14.45 -15.09
CA PRO A 24 -17.11 13.63 -13.95
C PRO A 24 -15.70 14.03 -13.51
N GLU A 25 -15.52 14.21 -12.20
CA GLU A 25 -14.21 14.46 -11.60
C GLU A 25 -13.26 13.35 -12.03
N GLN A 26 -12.18 13.70 -12.73
CA GLN A 26 -11.04 12.79 -12.85
C GLN A 26 -10.26 12.90 -11.55
N HIS A 27 -10.59 12.03 -10.59
CA HIS A 27 -9.60 11.51 -9.68
C HIS A 27 -8.58 10.78 -10.56
N ASP A 28 -7.53 11.50 -10.96
CA ASP A 28 -6.39 10.90 -11.66
C ASP A 28 -5.80 9.88 -10.67
N ASP A 29 -5.85 8.57 -10.92
CA ASP A 29 -5.27 7.52 -10.04
C ASP A 29 -3.74 7.63 -9.91
N LYS A 30 -3.12 8.56 -10.64
CA LYS A 30 -1.66 8.79 -10.67
C LYS A 30 -0.98 9.04 -9.31
N PRO A 31 -1.52 9.84 -8.36
CA PRO A 31 -0.86 10.06 -7.08
C PRO A 31 -0.84 8.78 -6.24
N GLN A 32 -1.87 7.93 -6.36
CA GLN A 32 -1.92 6.66 -5.65
C GLN A 32 -0.90 5.67 -6.23
N VAL A 33 -0.79 5.58 -7.56
CA VAL A 33 0.21 4.71 -8.22
C VAL A 33 1.65 5.13 -7.88
N GLU A 34 1.94 6.43 -7.84
CA GLU A 34 3.28 6.93 -7.50
C GLU A 34 3.62 6.72 -6.02
N GLN A 35 2.64 6.85 -5.13
CA GLN A 35 2.80 6.56 -3.71
C GLN A 35 3.04 5.06 -3.48
N VAL A 36 2.31 4.19 -4.17
CA VAL A 36 2.49 2.73 -4.13
C VAL A 36 3.87 2.32 -4.66
N ALA A 37 4.35 2.95 -5.75
CA ALA A 37 5.69 2.68 -6.28
C ALA A 37 6.80 3.03 -5.27
N LYS A 38 6.67 4.13 -4.52
CA LYS A 38 7.60 4.49 -3.45
C LYS A 38 7.58 3.49 -2.30
N VAL A 39 6.40 3.00 -1.92
CA VAL A 39 6.25 1.94 -0.91
C VAL A 39 6.98 0.67 -1.38
N ILE A 40 6.70 0.20 -2.60
CA ILE A 40 7.28 -1.04 -3.13
C ILE A 40 8.81 -0.96 -3.25
N ASN A 41 9.35 0.15 -3.73
CA ASN A 41 10.80 0.33 -3.86
C ASN A 41 11.52 0.26 -2.51
N ASN A 42 10.93 0.83 -1.46
CA ASN A 42 11.46 0.75 -0.10
C ASN A 42 11.37 -0.67 0.46
N VAL A 43 10.28 -1.39 0.19
CA VAL A 43 10.10 -2.79 0.62
C VAL A 43 11.13 -3.70 -0.01
N PHE A 44 11.32 -3.57 -1.32
CA PHE A 44 12.22 -4.45 -2.04
C PHE A 44 13.65 -4.30 -1.53
N SER A 45 14.11 -3.08 -1.30
CA SER A 45 15.44 -2.82 -0.71
C SER A 45 15.58 -3.46 0.68
N GLN A 46 14.56 -3.37 1.52
CA GLN A 46 14.57 -3.99 2.85
C GLN A 46 14.53 -5.53 2.80
N LEU A 47 13.76 -6.10 1.88
CA LEU A 47 13.71 -7.55 1.67
C LEU A 47 15.07 -8.08 1.20
N MET A 48 15.73 -7.40 0.27
CA MET A 48 17.06 -7.83 -0.18
C MET A 48 18.11 -7.72 0.93
N ALA A 49 17.98 -6.77 1.85
CA ALA A 49 18.81 -6.69 3.04
C ALA A 49 18.50 -7.80 4.07
N ALA A 50 17.23 -8.18 4.21
CA ALA A 50 16.81 -9.25 5.12
C ALA A 50 17.17 -10.66 4.63
N PHE A 51 17.32 -10.85 3.31
CA PHE A 51 17.62 -12.16 2.70
C PHE A 51 18.89 -12.11 1.83
N PRO A 52 20.08 -12.05 2.45
CA PRO A 52 21.36 -11.85 1.74
C PRO A 52 21.68 -12.91 0.68
N ALA A 53 21.18 -14.14 0.83
CA ALA A 53 21.41 -15.20 -0.15
C ALA A 53 20.59 -15.02 -1.44
N THR A 54 19.61 -14.10 -1.45
CA THR A 54 18.75 -13.86 -2.63
C THR A 54 19.51 -13.12 -3.73
N THR A 55 20.45 -12.24 -3.38
CA THR A 55 21.31 -11.53 -4.34
C THR A 55 22.47 -12.38 -4.84
N ALA A 56 22.88 -13.41 -4.08
CA ALA A 56 23.98 -14.26 -4.46
C ALA A 56 23.68 -14.94 -5.80
N ASN A 57 24.47 -14.63 -6.81
CA ASN A 57 24.39 -15.18 -8.17
C ASN A 57 23.19 -14.73 -9.04
N ARG A 58 22.52 -13.61 -8.73
CA ARG A 58 21.51 -13.04 -9.65
C ARG A 58 22.05 -11.88 -10.46
N SER A 59 21.73 -11.87 -11.75
CA SER A 59 21.95 -10.74 -12.65
C SER A 59 20.99 -9.58 -12.35
N GLN A 60 21.36 -8.38 -12.80
CA GLN A 60 20.48 -7.21 -12.68
C GLN A 60 19.15 -7.39 -13.43
N ALA A 61 19.15 -8.15 -14.53
CA ALA A 61 17.95 -8.44 -15.31
C ALA A 61 16.98 -9.32 -14.52
N GLU A 62 17.47 -10.40 -13.89
CA GLU A 62 16.65 -11.25 -13.02
C GLU A 62 16.11 -10.47 -11.83
N MET A 63 16.92 -9.60 -11.22
CA MET A 63 16.48 -8.71 -10.14
C MET A 63 15.36 -7.76 -10.58
N ASN A 64 15.42 -7.25 -11.80
CA ASN A 64 14.38 -6.39 -12.35
C ASN A 64 13.08 -7.16 -12.61
N GLU A 65 13.16 -8.39 -13.10
CA GLU A 65 11.98 -9.22 -13.31
C GLU A 65 11.32 -9.61 -11.99
N ILE A 66 12.10 -9.99 -10.97
CA ILE A 66 11.56 -10.27 -9.63
C ILE A 66 10.83 -9.04 -9.10
N ARG A 67 11.43 -7.84 -9.21
CA ARG A 67 10.78 -6.60 -8.78
C ARG A 67 9.45 -6.39 -9.51
N ARG A 68 9.41 -6.63 -10.83
CA ARG A 68 8.18 -6.53 -11.62
C ARG A 68 7.10 -7.50 -11.12
N GLN A 69 7.45 -8.75 -10.82
CA GLN A 69 6.51 -9.74 -10.29
C GLN A 69 5.96 -9.34 -8.92
N TRP A 70 6.79 -8.76 -8.05
CA TRP A 70 6.34 -8.25 -6.76
C TRP A 70 5.39 -7.05 -6.89
N VAL A 71 5.67 -6.12 -7.81
CA VAL A 71 4.76 -4.99 -8.10
C VAL A 71 3.40 -5.50 -8.57
N LEU A 72 3.38 -6.48 -9.48
CA LEU A 72 2.14 -7.10 -9.96
C LEU A 72 1.36 -7.76 -8.82
N ALA A 73 2.04 -8.60 -8.02
CA ALA A 73 1.41 -9.29 -6.90
C ALA A 73 0.81 -8.31 -5.88
N PHE A 74 1.48 -7.21 -5.56
CA PHE A 74 0.96 -6.21 -4.62
C PHE A 74 -0.25 -5.50 -5.18
N ARG A 75 -0.20 -5.10 -6.45
CA ARG A 75 -1.33 -4.44 -7.13
C ARG A 75 -2.55 -5.34 -7.21
N GLU A 76 -2.37 -6.59 -7.62
CA GLU A 76 -3.46 -7.57 -7.75
C GLU A 76 -4.09 -7.94 -6.40
N ASN A 77 -3.33 -7.84 -5.32
CA ASN A 77 -3.78 -8.20 -3.98
C ASN A 77 -4.18 -7.01 -3.09
N GLY A 78 -4.16 -5.79 -3.63
CA GLY A 78 -4.56 -4.58 -2.92
C GLY A 78 -3.62 -4.18 -1.78
N ILE A 79 -2.32 -4.51 -1.89
CA ILE A 79 -1.30 -4.06 -0.93
C ILE A 79 -0.88 -2.65 -1.31
N THR A 80 -1.51 -1.65 -0.68
CA THR A 80 -1.34 -0.23 -1.03
C THR A 80 -0.85 0.62 0.14
N THR A 81 -0.86 0.11 1.37
CA THR A 81 -0.47 0.87 2.56
C THR A 81 0.88 0.44 3.12
N MET A 82 1.58 1.39 3.74
CA MET A 82 2.85 1.11 4.43
C MET A 82 2.65 0.20 5.65
N GLU A 83 1.48 0.22 6.27
CA GLU A 83 1.15 -0.59 7.45
C GLU A 83 1.04 -2.08 7.12
N GLN A 84 0.35 -2.43 6.03
CA GLN A 84 0.27 -3.80 5.51
C GLN A 84 1.67 -4.34 5.21
N VAL A 85 2.47 -3.52 4.55
CA VAL A 85 3.87 -3.81 4.25
C VAL A 85 4.70 -4.00 5.52
N ALA A 86 4.57 -3.11 6.50
CA ALA A 86 5.30 -3.18 7.75
C ALA A 86 4.96 -4.46 8.53
N ALA A 87 3.70 -4.91 8.47
CA ALA A 87 3.28 -6.19 9.02
C ALA A 87 3.98 -7.37 8.34
N GLY A 88 3.98 -7.40 7.01
CA GLY A 88 4.71 -8.42 6.24
C GLY A 88 6.20 -8.44 6.57
N MET A 89 6.83 -7.27 6.69
CA MET A 89 8.24 -7.14 7.06
C MET A 89 8.55 -7.62 8.49
N ARG A 90 7.62 -7.49 9.45
CA ARG A 90 7.80 -8.05 10.80
C ARG A 90 7.88 -9.57 10.76
N VAL A 91 7.04 -10.21 9.94
CA VAL A 91 7.06 -11.66 9.76
C VAL A 91 8.31 -12.09 8.98
N ALA A 92 8.66 -11.37 7.91
CA ALA A 92 9.84 -11.65 7.10
C ALA A 92 11.14 -11.66 7.92
N ARG A 93 11.32 -10.72 8.85
CA ARG A 93 12.51 -10.66 9.74
C ARG A 93 12.60 -11.80 10.76
N ARG A 94 11.50 -12.50 11.03
CA ARG A 94 11.48 -13.67 11.93
C ARG A 94 11.79 -14.97 11.19
N GLN A 95 11.81 -14.95 9.87
CA GLN A 95 12.13 -16.14 9.08
C GLN A 95 13.61 -16.47 9.23
N GLU A 96 13.91 -17.70 9.60
CA GLU A 96 15.29 -18.21 9.69
C GLU A 96 15.86 -18.58 8.32
N ARG A 97 15.02 -18.63 7.28
CA ARG A 97 15.41 -19.03 5.93
C ARG A 97 16.12 -17.85 5.23
N PRO A 98 17.28 -18.07 4.60
CA PRO A 98 18.06 -16.99 3.98
C PRO A 98 17.57 -16.57 2.59
N PHE A 99 16.48 -17.18 2.09
CA PHE A 99 15.92 -16.95 0.76
C PHE A 99 14.63 -16.12 0.84
N LEU A 100 14.39 -15.33 -0.21
CA LEU A 100 13.18 -14.55 -0.36
C LEU A 100 11.91 -15.43 -0.34
N PRO A 101 10.84 -15.04 0.37
CA PRO A 101 9.54 -15.69 0.27
C PRO A 101 8.95 -15.52 -1.14
N SER A 102 7.95 -16.34 -1.47
CA SER A 102 7.17 -16.11 -2.69
C SER A 102 6.33 -14.83 -2.56
N PRO A 103 5.98 -14.14 -3.67
CA PRO A 103 5.13 -12.94 -3.61
C PRO A 103 3.80 -13.20 -2.90
N GLY A 104 3.15 -14.34 -3.16
CA GLY A 104 1.89 -14.71 -2.51
C GLY A 104 2.04 -14.95 -1.00
N GLN A 105 3.15 -15.56 -0.58
CA GLN A 105 3.44 -15.78 0.85
C GLN A 105 3.64 -14.44 1.58
N PHE A 106 4.35 -13.50 0.98
CA PHE A 106 4.52 -12.18 1.58
C PHE A 106 3.20 -11.39 1.63
N VAL A 107 2.39 -11.47 0.58
CA VAL A 107 1.03 -10.88 0.56
C VAL A 107 0.16 -11.42 1.69
N ALA A 108 0.24 -12.74 1.99
CA ALA A 108 -0.49 -13.32 3.11
C ALA A 108 -0.10 -12.68 4.45
N TRP A 109 1.19 -12.48 4.71
CA TRP A 109 1.67 -11.81 5.92
C TRP A 109 1.28 -10.34 5.98
N CYS A 110 1.25 -9.66 4.84
CA CYS A 110 0.75 -8.28 4.77
C CYS A 110 -0.72 -8.20 5.18
N ARG A 111 -1.51 -9.21 4.79
CA ARG A 111 -2.94 -9.30 5.12
C ARG A 111 -3.18 -9.68 6.57
N GLU A 112 -2.41 -10.61 7.14
CA GLU A 112 -2.53 -11.02 8.56
C GLU A 112 -2.27 -9.89 9.55
N GLY A 113 -1.58 -8.82 9.15
CA GLY A 113 -1.43 -7.60 9.96
C GLY A 113 -2.69 -6.74 10.07
N SER A 114 -3.60 -6.89 9.12
CA SER A 114 -4.97 -6.38 9.13
C SER A 114 -5.88 -7.53 9.59
N GLY A 115 -6.94 -7.29 10.37
CA GLY A 115 -7.78 -8.39 10.87
C GLY A 115 -8.34 -9.26 9.74
N ALA A 116 -8.86 -10.45 10.06
CA ALA A 116 -9.38 -11.44 9.09
C ALA A 116 -10.41 -10.89 8.07
N LEU A 117 -10.99 -9.71 8.32
CA LEU A 117 -11.95 -9.01 7.47
C LEU A 117 -11.34 -7.85 6.66
N GLY A 118 -10.01 -7.69 6.66
CA GLY A 118 -9.33 -6.52 6.07
C GLY A 118 -9.55 -5.23 6.88
N VAL A 119 -10.12 -5.36 8.08
CA VAL A 119 -10.42 -4.26 8.99
C VAL A 119 -9.26 -4.15 9.97
N SER A 120 -8.61 -2.99 10.02
CA SER A 120 -7.55 -2.74 10.99
C SER A 120 -8.13 -2.62 12.40
N VAL A 121 -7.28 -2.74 13.43
CA VAL A 121 -7.70 -2.46 14.81
C VAL A 121 -8.21 -1.01 14.94
N ASP A 122 -7.61 -0.07 14.21
CA ASP A 122 -8.02 1.33 14.21
C ASP A 122 -9.41 1.53 13.57
N ASP A 123 -9.74 0.79 12.52
CA ASP A 123 -11.08 0.78 11.92
C ASP A 123 -12.14 0.24 12.90
N ILE A 124 -11.80 -0.85 13.62
CA ILE A 124 -12.67 -1.43 14.66
C ILE A 124 -12.89 -0.41 15.78
N MET A 125 -11.83 0.22 16.27
CA MET A 125 -11.91 1.21 17.33
C MET A 125 -12.66 2.46 16.87
N GLY A 126 -12.46 2.92 15.63
CA GLY A 126 -13.20 4.01 15.02
C GLY A 126 -14.70 3.75 14.96
N GLU A 127 -15.10 2.54 14.56
CA GLU A 127 -16.51 2.13 14.55
C GLU A 127 -17.09 2.03 15.97
N TYR A 128 -16.35 1.47 16.92
CA TYR A 128 -16.75 1.43 18.33
C TYR A 128 -17.02 2.84 18.88
N TRP A 129 -16.14 3.81 18.60
CA TRP A 129 -16.32 5.19 19.02
C TRP A 129 -17.51 5.88 18.32
N ARG A 130 -17.76 5.58 17.04
CA ARG A 130 -18.96 6.05 16.32
C ARG A 130 -20.23 5.49 16.96
N TRP A 131 -20.27 4.18 17.19
CA TRP A 131 -21.40 3.52 17.86
C TRP A 131 -21.64 4.10 19.25
N ARG A 132 -20.61 4.25 20.09
CA ARG A 132 -20.74 4.83 21.44
C ARG A 132 -21.36 6.23 21.43
N LYS A 133 -21.02 7.07 20.45
CA LYS A 133 -21.62 8.41 20.30
C LYS A 133 -23.08 8.37 19.84
N LEU A 134 -23.45 7.31 19.12
CA LEU A 134 -24.78 7.13 18.53
C LEU A 134 -25.67 6.15 19.31
N VAL A 135 -25.16 5.54 20.39
CA VAL A 135 -25.87 4.48 21.13
C VAL A 135 -27.18 4.97 21.73
N PHE A 136 -27.25 6.26 22.10
CA PHE A 136 -28.47 6.90 22.58
C PHE A 136 -29.59 7.03 21.52
N ARG A 137 -29.29 6.76 20.23
CA ARG A 137 -30.25 6.85 19.13
C ARG A 137 -31.04 5.56 18.91
N TYR A 138 -30.58 4.44 19.45
CA TYR A 138 -31.25 3.15 19.33
C TYR A 138 -31.68 2.69 20.71
N PRO A 139 -32.86 3.11 21.21
CA PRO A 139 -33.42 2.53 22.41
C PRO A 139 -33.69 1.04 22.15
N ASP A 140 -33.32 0.20 23.12
CA ASP A 140 -33.66 -1.22 23.12
C ASP A 140 -35.18 -1.36 22.97
N GLN A 141 -35.64 -2.02 21.90
CA GLN A 141 -37.05 -2.43 21.77
C GLN A 141 -37.31 -3.69 22.59
#